data_AF-A0A6I9SF35-F1
#
_entry.id   AF-A0A6I9SF35-F1
#
_cell.length_a   1.000
_cell.length_b   1.000
_cell.length_c   1.000
_cell.angle_alpha   90.00
_cell.angle_beta   90.00
_cell.angle_gamma   90.00
#
_symmetry.space_group_name_H-M   'P 1'
#
loop_
_entity.id
_entity.type
_entity.pdbx_description
1 polymer ?
#
loop_
_entity_poly.entity_id
_entity_poly.type
_entity_poly.pdbx_seq_one_letter_code
_entity_poly.pdbx_strand_id
1 'polypeptide(L)'
;MAFGALSFRTVCPQIPMAVPASSSASSSFSSSSPTSAAPRRALSAIRMALPPMPPLNPKDPFLSKLASVATSAPEALTVPPSPDSDTPPFLDIFDSPKLMATPAQVEHSVSYNEHRPRKPPPDLPSLLLNGRIVYIGMPLVPAVTELVIAEMLYLQWMDPKQPIYLYINSTGTTRDDGETVGMETEGFAIYDAMMQLKNEIETVAVGAAIGQACLLLAAGKKGRRFMMPHAKAMIQQPRVPSSGQMPASDVLIRAKEVINNRDTLVKLLAKHTGNSMETVSKLMRRPFYMDSIKAQEFGVIDKILWRGQEKIMADALSPEEWDKRAGIKVVDGM
;
A
#
# COMPACT_ATOMS: atom_id res chain seq x y z
N MET A 1 15.38 -75.27 -33.96
CA MET A 1 16.16 -74.27 -34.71
C MET A 1 15.69 -72.90 -34.24
N ALA A 2 16.16 -72.28 -33.16
CA ALA A 2 17.52 -71.96 -32.69
C ALA A 2 18.29 -71.06 -33.67
N PHE A 3 18.18 -69.74 -33.48
CA PHE A 3 19.13 -68.65 -33.83
C PHE A 3 18.45 -67.35 -33.33
N GLY A 4 19.04 -66.44 -32.57
CA GLY A 4 20.36 -66.28 -32.00
C GLY A 4 20.37 -64.89 -31.36
N ALA A 5 20.64 -64.83 -30.06
CA ALA A 5 20.69 -63.60 -29.29
C ALA A 5 21.91 -62.75 -29.71
N LEU A 6 21.68 -61.49 -30.07
CA LEU A 6 22.74 -60.50 -30.29
C LEU A 6 22.75 -59.52 -29.11
N SER A 7 23.71 -59.79 -28.22
CA SER A 7 24.12 -58.96 -27.10
C SER A 7 24.87 -57.73 -27.64
N PHE A 8 24.30 -56.54 -27.47
CA PHE A 8 25.03 -55.28 -27.59
C PHE A 8 25.25 -54.69 -26.21
N ARG A 9 26.48 -54.88 -25.72
CA ARG A 9 27.06 -54.14 -24.60
C ARG A 9 27.03 -52.65 -24.94
N THR A 10 26.32 -51.86 -24.14
CA THR A 10 26.57 -50.43 -24.04
C THR A 10 26.95 -50.10 -22.61
N VAL A 11 28.04 -49.34 -22.54
CA VAL A 11 28.87 -49.07 -21.37
C VAL A 11 28.18 -48.01 -20.51
N CYS A 12 27.87 -48.35 -19.26
CA CYS A 12 27.53 -47.38 -18.22
C CYS A 12 28.77 -46.53 -17.88
N PRO A 13 28.72 -45.19 -17.94
CA PRO A 13 29.71 -44.38 -17.24
C PRO A 13 29.32 -44.32 -15.76
N GLN A 14 30.02 -45.09 -14.93
CA GLN A 14 30.04 -44.91 -13.47
C GLN A 14 30.72 -43.57 -13.16
N ILE A 15 29.98 -42.66 -12.53
CA ILE A 15 30.53 -41.46 -11.89
C ILE A 15 30.79 -41.83 -10.42
N PRO A 16 32.01 -41.68 -9.89
CA PRO A 16 32.30 -42.01 -8.51
C PRO A 16 31.73 -40.94 -7.56
N MET A 17 31.00 -41.41 -6.54
CA MET A 17 30.71 -40.62 -5.35
C MET A 17 32.01 -40.39 -4.56
N ALA A 18 32.33 -39.13 -4.27
CA ALA A 18 33.30 -38.75 -3.25
C ALA A 18 32.78 -37.53 -2.50
N VAL A 19 32.41 -37.76 -1.25
CA VAL A 19 32.03 -36.77 -0.24
C VAL A 19 33.31 -36.28 0.44
N PRO A 20 33.57 -34.97 0.56
CA PRO A 20 34.46 -34.46 1.57
C PRO A 20 33.64 -33.84 2.71
N ALA A 21 33.71 -34.49 3.88
CA ALA A 21 33.39 -33.89 5.15
C ALA A 21 34.33 -32.70 5.38
N SER A 22 33.76 -31.52 5.65
CA SER A 22 34.51 -30.40 6.22
C SER A 22 33.93 -30.04 7.58
N SER A 23 34.87 -29.98 8.51
CA SER A 23 34.75 -29.93 9.95
C SER A 23 34.23 -28.60 10.48
N SER A 24 33.43 -28.72 11.52
CA SER A 24 33.03 -27.74 12.52
C SER A 24 34.17 -26.83 12.99
N ALA A 25 33.94 -25.52 12.96
CA ALA A 25 34.69 -24.53 13.75
C ALA A 25 33.68 -23.72 14.59
N SER A 26 33.31 -24.28 15.75
CA SER A 26 32.60 -23.58 16.81
C SER A 26 33.64 -22.97 17.76
N SER A 27 33.75 -21.65 17.79
CA SER A 27 34.58 -20.93 18.76
C SER A 27 33.86 -20.88 20.11
N SER A 28 34.29 -21.73 21.03
CA SER A 28 33.95 -21.71 22.45
C SER A 28 34.75 -20.62 23.17
N PHE A 29 34.03 -19.64 23.75
CA PHE A 29 34.61 -18.75 24.76
C PHE A 29 34.43 -19.40 26.13
N SER A 30 35.57 -19.74 26.73
CA SER A 30 35.71 -20.35 28.04
C SER A 30 35.43 -19.36 29.17
N SER A 31 34.53 -19.76 30.05
CA SER A 31 34.32 -19.21 31.40
C SER A 31 35.50 -19.56 32.31
N SER A 32 36.06 -18.57 33.01
CA SER A 32 36.91 -18.79 34.18
C SER A 32 36.52 -17.84 35.30
N SER A 33 35.97 -18.39 36.38
CA SER A 33 35.90 -17.75 37.70
C SER A 33 37.28 -17.72 38.36
N PRO A 34 37.50 -16.78 39.29
CA PRO A 34 37.93 -17.24 40.61
C PRO A 34 37.20 -16.54 41.76
N THR A 35 37.10 -17.29 42.84
CA THR A 35 36.45 -16.99 44.11
C THR A 35 37.32 -16.18 45.08
N SER A 36 36.62 -15.49 45.98
CA SER A 36 36.98 -15.08 47.35
C SER A 36 38.05 -14.00 47.57
N ALA A 37 37.64 -12.89 48.18
CA ALA A 37 37.95 -12.54 49.57
C ALA A 37 37.64 -11.05 49.82
N ALA A 38 36.72 -10.76 50.73
CA ALA A 38 36.51 -9.41 51.24
C ALA A 38 37.60 -9.05 52.27
N PRO A 39 37.96 -7.76 52.38
CA PRO A 39 38.12 -7.17 53.70
C PRO A 39 37.35 -5.86 53.83
N ARG A 40 36.69 -5.75 54.98
CA ARG A 40 36.00 -4.55 55.47
C ARG A 40 36.98 -3.36 55.53
N ARG A 41 36.59 -2.20 55.00
CA ARG A 41 37.18 -0.89 55.36
C ARG A 41 36.08 0.13 55.61
N ALA A 42 36.28 0.84 56.71
CA ALA A 42 35.35 1.76 57.36
C ALA A 42 34.94 2.94 56.47
N LEU A 43 33.67 3.32 56.54
CA LEU A 43 33.15 4.56 55.94
C LEU A 43 33.62 5.75 56.79
N SER A 44 34.68 6.43 56.34
CA SER A 44 35.01 7.77 56.82
C SER A 44 34.03 8.78 56.24
N ALA A 45 33.39 9.58 57.10
CA ALA A 45 32.45 10.64 56.73
C ALA A 45 33.06 11.63 55.74
N ILE A 46 32.54 11.67 54.52
CA ILE A 46 32.80 12.75 53.57
C ILE A 46 31.80 13.86 53.88
N ARG A 47 32.30 15.01 54.36
CA ARG A 47 31.56 16.28 54.34
C ARG A 47 31.24 16.61 52.88
N MET A 48 29.99 16.42 52.46
CA MET A 48 29.52 16.92 51.16
C MET A 48 29.43 18.45 51.25
N ALA A 49 30.20 19.14 50.42
CA ALA A 49 30.03 20.57 50.18
C ALA A 49 28.65 20.79 49.54
N LEU A 50 27.94 21.84 49.98
CA LEU A 50 26.66 22.25 49.40
C LEU A 50 26.85 22.45 47.87
N PRO A 51 26.01 21.86 47.00
CA PRO A 51 26.11 22.10 45.57
C PRO A 51 25.85 23.58 45.26
N PRO A 52 26.55 24.19 44.29
CA PRO A 52 26.32 25.57 43.91
C PRO A 52 24.87 25.75 43.42
N MET A 53 24.19 26.77 43.95
CA MET A 53 22.81 27.06 43.56
C MET A 53 22.73 27.33 42.05
N PRO A 54 21.77 26.72 41.33
CA PRO A 54 21.59 26.99 39.91
C PRO A 54 21.15 28.45 39.69
N PRO A 55 21.51 29.08 38.56
CA PRO A 55 21.12 30.45 38.27
C PRO A 55 19.59 30.56 38.17
N LEU A 56 18.97 31.28 39.11
CA LEU A 56 17.52 31.51 39.15
C LEU A 56 17.13 32.60 38.14
N ASN A 57 16.17 32.29 37.27
CA ASN A 57 15.60 33.26 36.33
C ASN A 57 14.50 34.08 37.03
N PRO A 58 14.67 35.40 37.23
CA PRO A 58 13.72 36.22 37.99
C PRO A 58 12.36 36.39 37.32
N LYS A 59 12.20 35.97 36.05
CA LYS A 59 10.94 36.05 35.30
C LYS A 59 10.26 34.68 35.12
N ASP A 60 10.70 33.65 35.82
CA ASP A 60 10.09 32.34 35.71
C ASP A 60 8.67 32.34 36.32
N PRO A 61 7.60 32.05 35.53
CA PRO A 61 6.23 31.99 36.03
C PRO A 61 6.04 30.92 37.12
N PHE A 62 6.92 29.90 37.17
CA PHE A 62 6.93 28.91 38.23
C PHE A 62 7.41 29.52 39.55
N LEU A 63 8.53 30.27 39.53
CA LEU A 63 9.08 30.91 40.74
C LEU A 63 8.16 32.03 41.26
N SER A 64 7.50 32.79 40.38
CA SER A 64 6.52 33.79 40.81
C SER A 64 5.29 33.15 41.46
N LYS A 65 4.82 32.01 40.94
CA LYS A 65 3.73 31.26 41.56
C LYS A 65 4.15 30.65 42.89
N LEU A 66 5.33 30.04 42.96
CA LEU A 66 5.87 29.48 44.20
C LEU A 66 6.04 30.57 45.26
N ALA A 67 6.58 31.73 44.91
CA ALA A 67 6.68 32.89 45.81
C ALA A 67 5.30 33.38 46.26
N SER A 68 4.32 33.44 45.36
CA SER A 68 2.95 33.83 45.72
C SER A 68 2.31 32.84 46.72
N VAL A 69 2.51 31.54 46.50
CA VAL A 69 2.03 30.46 47.38
C VAL A 69 2.76 30.48 48.73
N ALA A 70 4.07 30.73 48.73
CA ALA A 70 4.88 30.91 49.94
C ALA A 70 4.36 32.07 50.81
N THR A 71 3.91 33.14 50.15
CA THR A 71 3.41 34.34 50.82
C THR A 71 1.98 34.15 51.34
N SER A 72 1.14 33.43 50.60
CA SER A 72 -0.27 33.19 50.98
C SER A 72 -0.46 32.06 51.99
N ALA A 73 0.40 31.04 51.95
CA ALA A 73 0.29 29.83 52.77
C ALA A 73 1.70 29.29 53.10
N PRO A 74 2.43 29.90 54.04
CA PRO A 74 3.79 29.46 54.38
C PRO A 74 3.83 28.02 54.91
N GLU A 75 2.74 27.56 55.55
CA GLU A 75 2.59 26.20 56.07
C GLU A 75 2.51 25.13 54.96
N ALA A 76 2.13 25.50 53.73
CA ALA A 76 2.07 24.58 52.60
C ALA A 76 3.46 24.23 52.04
N LEU A 77 4.49 25.01 52.38
CA LEU A 77 5.89 24.75 52.02
C LEU A 77 6.67 24.05 53.13
N THR A 78 6.12 24.02 54.34
CA THR A 78 6.70 23.26 55.45
C THR A 78 6.12 21.86 55.44
N VAL A 79 6.98 20.84 55.38
CA VAL A 79 6.56 19.47 55.61
C VAL A 79 6.02 19.40 57.06
N PRO A 80 4.74 19.03 57.29
CA PRO A 80 4.25 18.87 58.66
C PRO A 80 5.07 17.74 59.32
N PRO A 81 5.37 17.84 60.64
CA PRO A 81 6.05 16.75 61.32
C PRO A 81 5.20 15.47 61.17
N SER A 82 5.79 14.40 60.63
CA SER A 82 5.12 13.10 60.61
C SER A 82 4.85 12.70 62.06
N PRO A 83 3.63 12.23 62.39
CA PRO A 83 3.29 11.87 63.77
C PRO A 83 4.10 10.68 64.29
N ASP A 84 4.72 9.89 63.41
CA ASP A 84 5.53 8.71 63.75
C ASP A 84 6.92 8.77 63.10
N SER A 85 7.95 8.30 63.82
CA SER A 85 9.37 8.34 63.42
C SER A 85 9.76 7.28 62.39
N ASP A 86 8.89 6.30 62.15
CA ASP A 86 9.21 5.07 61.43
C ASP A 86 8.61 5.03 60.01
N THR A 87 7.81 6.03 59.63
CA THR A 87 7.35 6.19 58.25
C THR A 87 8.33 7.05 57.44
N PRO A 88 8.72 6.60 56.23
CA PRO A 88 9.54 7.42 55.35
C PRO A 88 8.79 8.71 55.00
N PRO A 89 9.49 9.87 54.94
CA PRO A 89 8.85 11.11 54.51
C PRO A 89 8.25 10.93 53.11
N PHE A 90 7.11 11.60 52.84
CA PHE A 90 6.36 11.61 51.57
C PHE A 90 5.42 10.43 51.28
N LEU A 91 5.25 9.47 52.20
CA LEU A 91 4.30 8.36 52.01
C LEU A 91 2.83 8.78 52.18
N ASP A 92 2.55 9.76 53.04
CA ASP A 92 1.20 10.31 53.30
C ASP A 92 0.59 11.06 52.08
N ILE A 93 1.42 11.35 51.07
CA ILE A 93 0.98 11.94 49.79
C ILE A 93 0.07 10.97 49.03
N PHE A 94 0.24 9.66 49.24
CA PHE A 94 -0.58 8.64 48.58
C PHE A 94 -1.90 8.36 49.30
N ASP A 95 -2.00 8.71 50.58
CA ASP A 95 -3.19 8.46 51.41
C ASP A 95 -4.23 9.60 51.34
N SER A 96 -3.85 10.77 50.85
CA SER A 96 -4.79 11.88 50.59
C SER A 96 -5.11 11.98 49.09
N PRO A 97 -6.24 11.43 48.61
CA PRO A 97 -6.65 11.54 47.22
C PRO A 97 -7.22 12.94 46.96
N LYS A 98 -6.37 13.96 47.00
CA LYS A 98 -6.73 15.34 46.62
C LYS A 98 -5.97 15.87 45.42
N LEU A 99 -5.07 15.07 44.83
CA LEU A 99 -4.31 15.40 43.62
C LEU A 99 -4.56 14.45 42.44
N MET A 100 -5.50 13.52 42.54
CA MET A 100 -6.05 12.88 41.36
C MET A 100 -7.31 13.66 40.99
N ALA A 101 -7.27 14.33 39.84
CA ALA A 101 -8.46 14.84 39.18
C ALA A 101 -9.55 13.76 39.27
N THR A 102 -10.77 14.16 39.63
CA THR A 102 -11.91 13.23 39.62
C THR A 102 -11.97 12.54 38.24
N PRO A 103 -12.50 11.32 38.08
CA PRO A 103 -12.60 10.69 36.76
C PRO A 103 -13.23 11.62 35.70
N ALA A 104 -14.18 12.45 36.11
CA ALA A 104 -14.78 13.50 35.29
C ALA A 104 -13.80 14.62 34.88
N GLN A 105 -12.83 14.99 35.73
CA GLN A 105 -11.78 15.96 35.41
C GLN A 105 -10.60 15.34 34.62
N VAL A 106 -10.37 14.02 34.74
CA VAL A 106 -9.39 13.29 33.90
C VAL A 106 -9.89 13.21 32.45
N GLU A 107 -11.21 13.11 32.22
CA GLU A 107 -11.76 13.23 30.87
C GLU A 107 -11.48 14.60 30.24
N HIS A 108 -11.34 15.66 31.04
CA HIS A 108 -11.02 17.01 30.56
C HIS A 108 -9.50 17.30 30.44
N SER A 109 -8.63 16.48 31.02
CA SER A 109 -7.17 16.64 30.90
C SER A 109 -6.55 15.87 29.73
N VAL A 110 -7.36 15.09 28.99
CA VAL A 110 -7.03 14.66 27.62
C VAL A 110 -7.26 15.78 26.59
N SER A 111 -7.19 17.04 27.03
CA SER A 111 -7.08 18.23 26.19
C SER A 111 -5.68 18.39 25.57
N TYR A 112 -4.96 17.29 25.35
CA TYR A 112 -3.90 17.27 24.37
C TYR A 112 -4.52 17.29 22.98
N ASN A 113 -4.66 18.53 22.50
CA ASN A 113 -4.83 18.96 21.12
C ASN A 113 -6.28 19.33 20.73
N GLU A 114 -6.67 20.57 21.05
CA GLU A 114 -7.84 21.28 20.49
C GLU A 114 -7.81 21.33 18.93
N HIS A 115 -6.66 21.03 18.32
CA HIS A 115 -6.45 20.88 16.88
C HIS A 115 -6.49 19.44 16.38
N ARG A 116 -6.84 18.45 17.21
CA ARG A 116 -7.05 17.08 16.71
C ARG A 116 -8.41 17.03 16.01
N PRO A 117 -8.47 16.75 14.70
CA PRO A 117 -9.76 16.59 14.04
C PRO A 117 -10.59 15.53 14.78
N ARG A 118 -11.89 15.84 15.00
CA ARG A 118 -12.85 14.98 15.73
C ARG A 118 -12.98 13.57 15.16
N LYS A 119 -12.55 13.39 13.91
CA LYS A 119 -12.45 12.09 13.23
C LYS A 119 -10.98 11.83 12.92
N PRO A 120 -10.51 10.58 13.03
CA PRO A 120 -9.19 10.23 12.51
C PRO A 120 -9.09 10.68 11.05
N PRO A 121 -7.90 11.15 10.61
CA PRO A 121 -7.73 11.55 9.21
C PRO A 121 -8.10 10.37 8.31
N PRO A 122 -8.85 10.62 7.23
CA PRO A 122 -9.21 9.56 6.28
C PRO A 122 -7.94 8.93 5.70
N ASP A 123 -8.01 7.63 5.44
CA ASP A 123 -6.96 6.92 4.73
C ASP A 123 -6.84 7.40 3.29
N LEU A 124 -5.66 7.22 2.71
CA LEU A 124 -5.35 7.71 1.36
C LEU A 124 -6.29 7.14 0.27
N PRO A 125 -6.60 5.82 0.23
CA PRO A 125 -7.57 5.28 -0.72
C PRO A 125 -8.95 5.95 -0.60
N SER A 126 -9.45 6.17 0.62
CA SER A 126 -10.72 6.88 0.82
C SER A 126 -10.68 8.33 0.32
N LEU A 127 -9.54 9.03 0.46
CA LEU A 127 -9.37 10.37 -0.10
C LEU A 127 -9.40 10.36 -1.64
N LEU A 128 -8.74 9.39 -2.26
CA LEU A 128 -8.76 9.23 -3.73
C LEU A 128 -10.17 8.89 -4.23
N LEU A 129 -10.86 7.98 -3.56
CA LEU A 129 -12.22 7.59 -3.92
C LEU A 129 -13.19 8.76 -3.80
N ASN A 130 -13.04 9.62 -2.79
CA ASN A 130 -13.81 10.86 -2.68
C ASN A 130 -13.53 11.81 -3.88
N GLY A 131 -12.30 11.83 -4.37
CA GLY A 131 -11.93 12.49 -5.63
C GLY A 131 -12.36 11.74 -6.90
N ARG A 132 -13.11 10.64 -6.78
CA ARG A 132 -13.53 9.73 -7.87
C ARG A 132 -12.37 9.11 -8.64
N ILE A 133 -11.23 8.97 -7.97
CA ILE A 133 -10.02 8.36 -8.50
C ILE A 133 -9.95 6.91 -8.02
N VAL A 134 -9.94 5.98 -8.97
CA VAL A 134 -9.71 4.55 -8.74
C VAL A 134 -8.32 4.22 -9.26
N TYR A 135 -7.46 3.66 -8.40
CA TYR A 135 -6.05 3.38 -8.74
C TYR A 135 -5.76 1.88 -8.74
N ILE A 136 -5.40 1.35 -9.92
CA ILE A 136 -4.97 -0.05 -10.10
C ILE A 136 -3.45 -0.09 -10.14
N GLY A 137 -2.81 -0.30 -8.99
CA GLY A 137 -1.36 -0.37 -8.85
C GLY A 137 -0.76 -1.79 -8.77
N MET A 138 -1.60 -2.83 -8.77
CA MET A 138 -1.21 -4.22 -8.54
C MET A 138 -1.65 -5.11 -9.70
N PRO A 139 -1.09 -6.33 -9.84
CA PRO A 139 -1.64 -7.33 -10.75
C PRO A 139 -3.11 -7.61 -10.43
N LEU A 140 -3.89 -7.93 -11.47
CA LEU A 140 -5.30 -8.25 -11.38
C LEU A 140 -5.47 -9.65 -10.79
N VAL A 141 -5.81 -9.67 -9.50
CA VAL A 141 -6.11 -10.85 -8.68
C VAL A 141 -7.55 -10.68 -8.18
N PRO A 142 -8.30 -11.76 -7.89
CA PRO A 142 -9.69 -11.66 -7.44
C PRO A 142 -9.98 -10.58 -6.39
N ALA A 143 -9.13 -10.45 -5.37
CA ALA A 143 -9.29 -9.41 -4.33
C ALA A 143 -9.16 -7.97 -4.88
N VAL A 144 -8.27 -7.74 -5.86
CA VAL A 144 -8.11 -6.42 -6.50
C VAL A 144 -9.30 -6.13 -7.39
N THR A 145 -9.73 -7.11 -8.18
CA THR A 145 -10.89 -7.01 -9.05
C THR A 145 -12.15 -6.68 -8.28
N GLU A 146 -12.39 -7.38 -7.17
CA GLU A 146 -13.53 -7.16 -6.28
C GLU A 146 -13.57 -5.71 -5.77
N LEU A 147 -12.44 -5.21 -5.27
CA LEU A 147 -12.33 -3.84 -4.77
C LEU A 147 -12.57 -2.80 -5.87
N VAL A 148 -11.94 -2.96 -7.04
CA VAL A 148 -12.10 -2.03 -8.16
C VAL A 148 -13.56 -1.96 -8.62
N ILE A 149 -14.22 -3.12 -8.74
CA ILE A 149 -15.64 -3.16 -9.13
C ILE A 149 -16.52 -2.53 -8.05
N ALA A 150 -16.26 -2.83 -6.76
CA ALA A 150 -17.00 -2.25 -5.65
C ALA A 150 -16.87 -0.72 -5.60
N GLU A 151 -15.66 -0.18 -5.78
CA GLU A 151 -15.40 1.26 -5.84
C GLU A 151 -16.15 1.92 -7.00
N MET A 152 -16.12 1.33 -8.20
CA MET A 152 -16.85 1.88 -9.35
C MET A 152 -18.37 1.86 -9.16
N LEU A 153 -18.92 0.76 -8.61
CA LEU A 153 -20.35 0.66 -8.29
C LEU A 153 -20.76 1.68 -7.23
N TYR A 154 -19.91 1.91 -6.23
CA TYR A 154 -20.12 2.93 -5.21
C TYR A 154 -20.12 4.34 -5.82
N LEU A 155 -19.17 4.66 -6.69
CA LEU A 155 -19.11 5.96 -7.38
C LEU A 155 -20.33 6.21 -8.28
N GLN A 156 -20.86 5.16 -8.92
CA GLN A 156 -22.11 5.27 -9.67
C GLN A 156 -23.31 5.52 -8.76
N TRP A 157 -23.38 4.84 -7.61
CA TRP A 157 -24.46 5.05 -6.64
C TRP A 157 -24.46 6.47 -6.08
N MET A 158 -23.27 7.02 -5.82
CA MET A 158 -23.08 8.41 -5.36
C MET A 158 -23.55 9.44 -6.40
N ASP A 159 -22.98 9.40 -7.62
CA ASP A 159 -23.47 10.21 -8.73
C ASP A 159 -23.16 9.50 -10.06
N PRO A 160 -24.20 9.10 -10.84
CA PRO A 160 -24.03 8.42 -12.12
C PRO A 160 -23.61 9.35 -13.27
N LYS A 161 -23.67 10.67 -13.10
CA LYS A 161 -23.36 11.65 -14.17
C LYS A 161 -21.90 12.07 -14.18
N GLN A 162 -21.26 12.08 -13.01
CA GLN A 162 -19.88 12.50 -12.88
C GLN A 162 -18.91 11.43 -13.41
N PRO A 163 -17.78 11.83 -14.01
CA PRO A 163 -16.80 10.88 -14.53
C PRO A 163 -16.06 10.13 -13.42
N ILE A 164 -15.49 8.98 -13.77
CA ILE A 164 -14.60 8.19 -12.91
C ILE A 164 -13.21 8.20 -13.54
N TYR A 165 -12.18 8.52 -12.75
CA TYR A 165 -10.80 8.55 -13.23
C TYR A 165 -10.08 7.27 -12.82
N LEU A 166 -9.82 6.40 -13.80
CA LEU A 166 -9.16 5.12 -13.61
C LEU A 166 -7.67 5.25 -13.93
N TYR A 167 -6.84 5.27 -12.91
CA TYR A 167 -5.38 5.29 -13.04
C TYR A 167 -4.83 3.87 -13.03
N ILE A 168 -4.04 3.53 -14.05
CA ILE A 168 -3.59 2.16 -14.31
C ILE A 168 -2.06 2.12 -14.26
N ASN A 169 -1.54 1.35 -13.31
CA ASN A 169 -0.16 0.91 -13.21
C ASN A 169 -0.15 -0.59 -12.87
N SER A 170 -0.48 -1.42 -13.85
CA SER A 170 -0.69 -2.85 -13.64
C SER A 170 -0.11 -3.68 -14.76
N THR A 171 0.45 -4.82 -14.36
CA THR A 171 0.98 -5.85 -15.24
C THR A 171 -0.12 -6.78 -15.79
N GLY A 172 -1.40 -6.53 -15.45
CA GLY A 172 -2.53 -7.37 -15.81
C GLY A 172 -2.58 -8.62 -14.92
N THR A 173 -2.83 -9.80 -15.50
CA THR A 173 -2.94 -11.07 -14.75
C THR A 173 -1.60 -11.75 -14.48
N THR A 174 -0.49 -11.16 -14.93
CA THR A 174 0.87 -11.70 -14.80
C THR A 174 1.71 -10.81 -13.90
N ARG A 175 2.62 -11.35 -13.09
CA ARG A 175 3.65 -10.59 -12.38
C ARG A 175 4.86 -10.28 -13.27
N ASP A 176 5.75 -9.41 -12.80
CA ASP A 176 7.01 -9.10 -13.48
C ASP A 176 7.91 -10.33 -13.67
N ASP A 177 7.83 -11.30 -12.76
CA ASP A 177 8.55 -12.58 -12.84
C ASP A 177 8.03 -13.51 -13.96
N GLY A 178 6.93 -13.14 -14.62
CA GLY A 178 6.28 -13.93 -15.68
C GLY A 178 5.29 -14.98 -15.17
N GLU A 179 5.11 -15.09 -13.86
CA GLU A 179 4.10 -15.95 -13.25
C GLU A 179 2.69 -15.39 -13.41
N THR A 180 1.73 -16.26 -13.72
CA THR A 180 0.30 -15.90 -13.80
C THR A 180 -0.32 -15.93 -12.41
N VAL A 181 -0.85 -14.80 -11.95
CA VAL A 181 -1.40 -14.62 -10.60
C VAL A 181 -2.92 -14.61 -10.58
N GLY A 182 -3.52 -14.18 -11.69
CA GLY A 182 -4.97 -14.10 -11.85
C GLY A 182 -5.43 -14.81 -13.10
N MET A 183 -6.73 -15.04 -13.18
CA MET A 183 -7.37 -15.55 -14.38
C MET A 183 -7.69 -14.39 -15.32
N GLU A 184 -7.78 -14.69 -16.61
CA GLU A 184 -8.17 -13.71 -17.65
C GLU A 184 -9.53 -13.04 -17.36
N THR A 185 -10.41 -13.79 -16.69
CA THR A 185 -11.74 -13.35 -16.23
C THR A 185 -11.69 -12.13 -15.32
N GLU A 186 -10.61 -11.93 -14.57
CA GLU A 186 -10.44 -10.76 -13.69
C GLU A 186 -10.45 -9.45 -14.48
N GLY A 187 -9.70 -9.41 -15.59
CA GLY A 187 -9.69 -8.28 -16.50
C GLY A 187 -11.02 -8.08 -17.21
N PHE A 188 -11.67 -9.18 -17.61
CA PHE A 188 -12.98 -9.11 -18.26
C PHE A 188 -14.09 -8.63 -17.33
N ALA A 189 -14.05 -9.00 -16.05
CA ALA A 189 -15.02 -8.54 -15.06
C ALA A 189 -14.96 -7.01 -14.86
N ILE A 190 -13.76 -6.44 -14.74
CA ILE A 190 -13.58 -4.98 -14.66
C ILE A 190 -14.04 -4.34 -15.96
N TYR A 191 -13.68 -4.90 -17.11
CA TYR A 191 -14.09 -4.41 -18.42
C TYR A 191 -15.62 -4.38 -18.58
N ASP A 192 -16.31 -5.44 -18.19
CA ASP A 192 -17.77 -5.52 -18.29
C ASP A 192 -18.43 -4.53 -17.33
N ALA A 193 -17.89 -4.38 -16.11
CA ALA A 193 -18.33 -3.33 -15.19
C ALA A 193 -18.15 -1.94 -15.82
N MET A 194 -17.00 -1.64 -16.43
CA MET A 194 -16.77 -0.36 -17.13
C MET A 194 -17.80 -0.10 -18.23
N MET A 195 -18.22 -1.12 -18.97
CA MET A 195 -19.21 -0.99 -20.05
C MET A 195 -20.65 -0.91 -19.53
N GLN A 196 -20.93 -1.49 -18.36
CA GLN A 196 -22.26 -1.50 -17.75
C GLN A 196 -22.58 -0.17 -17.05
N LEU A 197 -21.57 0.48 -16.48
CA LEU A 197 -21.76 1.70 -15.70
C LEU A 197 -22.24 2.87 -16.56
N LYS A 198 -23.05 3.75 -15.97
CA LYS A 198 -23.57 4.96 -16.64
C LYS A 198 -22.53 6.07 -16.70
N ASN A 199 -21.59 6.05 -15.77
CA ASN A 199 -20.53 7.04 -15.63
C ASN A 199 -19.58 7.01 -16.83
N GLU A 200 -19.07 8.17 -17.23
CA GLU A 200 -17.96 8.22 -18.18
C GLU A 200 -16.67 7.84 -17.47
N ILE A 201 -15.94 6.85 -18.00
CA ILE A 201 -14.70 6.36 -17.39
C ILE A 201 -13.51 6.87 -18.20
N GLU A 202 -12.70 7.69 -17.55
CA GLU A 202 -11.46 8.22 -18.09
C GLU A 202 -10.29 7.36 -17.63
N THR A 203 -9.42 6.96 -18.54
CA THR A 203 -8.32 6.05 -18.22
C THR A 203 -6.99 6.77 -18.34
N VAL A 204 -6.11 6.58 -17.36
CA VAL A 204 -4.78 7.20 -17.33
C VAL A 204 -3.74 6.14 -17.03
N ALA A 205 -2.86 5.86 -18.00
CA ALA A 205 -1.73 4.97 -17.77
C ALA A 205 -0.56 5.71 -17.11
N VAL A 206 -0.13 5.18 -15.96
CA VAL A 206 1.00 5.63 -15.16
C VAL A 206 1.94 4.45 -14.96
N GLY A 207 3.17 4.54 -15.46
CA GLY A 207 4.11 3.42 -15.37
C GLY A 207 3.85 2.33 -16.41
N ALA A 208 3.02 1.32 -16.10
CA ALA A 208 2.79 0.20 -17.01
C ALA A 208 1.31 -0.18 -17.15
N ALA A 209 0.87 -0.50 -18.36
CA ALA A 209 -0.43 -1.08 -18.65
C ALA A 209 -0.25 -2.29 -19.56
N ILE A 210 -0.29 -3.49 -19.00
CA ILE A 210 0.11 -4.72 -19.69
C ILE A 210 -1.06 -5.70 -19.78
N GLY A 211 -1.20 -6.35 -20.94
CA GLY A 211 -2.18 -7.41 -21.18
C GLY A 211 -3.60 -6.91 -20.99
N GLN A 212 -4.28 -7.43 -19.98
CA GLN A 212 -5.66 -7.06 -19.62
C GLN A 212 -5.71 -5.63 -19.08
N ALA A 213 -4.67 -5.14 -18.39
CA ALA A 213 -4.61 -3.73 -18.00
C ALA A 213 -4.49 -2.80 -19.23
N CYS A 214 -3.83 -3.25 -20.31
CA CYS A 214 -3.82 -2.52 -21.58
C CYS A 214 -5.20 -2.52 -22.25
N LEU A 215 -5.98 -3.61 -22.12
CA LEU A 215 -7.38 -3.63 -22.54
C LEU A 215 -8.21 -2.61 -21.76
N LEU A 216 -8.09 -2.57 -20.43
CA LEU A 216 -8.80 -1.61 -19.59
C LEU A 216 -8.46 -0.17 -19.97
N LEU A 217 -7.17 0.12 -20.21
CA LEU A 217 -6.73 1.41 -20.71
C LEU A 217 -7.42 1.80 -22.03
N ALA A 218 -7.44 0.88 -22.99
CA ALA A 218 -8.08 1.09 -24.30
C ALA A 218 -9.61 1.22 -24.21
N ALA A 219 -10.23 0.60 -23.22
CA ALA A 219 -11.68 0.55 -23.01
C ALA A 219 -12.26 1.84 -22.39
N GLY A 220 -11.41 2.77 -21.94
CA GLY A 220 -11.87 4.08 -21.47
C GLY A 220 -12.64 4.87 -22.53
N LYS A 221 -13.31 5.93 -22.10
CA LYS A 221 -14.09 6.80 -22.99
C LYS A 221 -13.19 7.36 -24.09
N LYS A 222 -13.55 7.08 -25.36
CA LYS A 222 -12.83 7.61 -26.53
C LYS A 222 -12.71 9.14 -26.48
N GLY A 223 -11.50 9.64 -26.69
CA GLY A 223 -11.10 11.04 -26.53
C GLY A 223 -10.55 11.39 -25.13
N ARG A 224 -10.77 10.53 -24.13
CA ARG A 224 -10.38 10.68 -22.73
C ARG A 224 -9.54 9.48 -22.23
N ARG A 225 -8.77 8.86 -23.12
CA ARG A 225 -7.78 7.83 -22.79
C ARG A 225 -6.39 8.45 -22.82
N PHE A 226 -5.70 8.41 -21.70
CA PHE A 226 -4.47 9.15 -21.47
C PHE A 226 -3.30 8.26 -21.07
N MET A 227 -2.09 8.73 -21.33
CA MET A 227 -0.86 8.05 -20.92
C MET A 227 0.24 9.06 -20.62
N MET A 228 1.03 8.78 -19.59
CA MET A 228 2.23 9.57 -19.31
C MET A 228 3.35 9.25 -20.32
N PRO A 229 4.32 10.13 -20.58
CA PRO A 229 5.23 9.98 -21.72
C PRO A 229 6.18 8.80 -21.57
N HIS A 230 6.55 8.46 -20.33
CA HIS A 230 7.42 7.33 -19.99
C HIS A 230 6.66 6.08 -19.59
N ALA A 231 5.32 6.12 -19.59
CA ALA A 231 4.55 4.91 -19.37
C ALA A 231 4.74 3.94 -20.55
N LYS A 232 4.49 2.65 -20.30
CA LYS A 232 4.53 1.61 -21.33
C LYS A 232 3.22 0.85 -21.38
N ALA A 233 2.69 0.69 -22.58
CA ALA A 233 1.59 -0.22 -22.85
C ALA A 233 2.15 -1.50 -23.47
N MET A 234 1.59 -2.66 -23.13
CA MET A 234 1.98 -3.91 -23.76
C MET A 234 0.76 -4.78 -24.02
N ILE A 235 0.65 -5.30 -25.24
CA ILE A 235 -0.26 -6.39 -25.55
C ILE A 235 0.54 -7.69 -25.65
N GLN A 236 0.02 -8.76 -25.06
CA GLN A 236 0.61 -10.09 -25.12
C GLN A 236 -0.48 -11.16 -25.08
N GLN A 237 -0.15 -12.35 -25.55
CA GLN A 237 -1.07 -13.47 -25.50
C GLN A 237 -1.29 -13.95 -24.05
N PRO A 238 -2.53 -14.31 -23.69
CA PRO A 238 -2.81 -15.02 -22.44
C PRO A 238 -1.97 -16.28 -22.30
N ARG A 239 -1.51 -16.55 -21.08
CA ARG A 239 -0.66 -17.69 -20.77
C ARG A 239 -1.53 -18.82 -20.24
N VAL A 240 -1.19 -20.05 -20.64
CA VAL A 240 -1.78 -21.22 -19.99
C VAL A 240 -1.10 -21.37 -18.63
N PRO A 241 -1.85 -21.36 -17.51
CA PRO A 241 -1.25 -21.53 -16.18
C PRO A 241 -0.59 -22.91 -16.09
N SER A 242 0.46 -23.01 -15.27
CA SER A 242 1.20 -24.26 -15.07
C SER A 242 0.25 -25.39 -14.67
N SER A 243 0.19 -26.45 -15.48
CA SER A 243 -0.76 -27.54 -15.31
C SER A 243 -0.28 -28.66 -14.39
N GLY A 244 0.99 -28.66 -13.96
CA GLY A 244 1.54 -29.71 -13.09
C GLY A 244 1.27 -31.13 -13.60
N GLN A 245 1.08 -32.08 -12.67
CA GLN A 245 0.63 -33.45 -12.95
C GLN A 245 -0.90 -33.48 -12.95
N MET A 246 -1.51 -33.17 -14.10
CA MET A 246 -2.97 -33.21 -14.28
C MET A 246 -3.39 -34.23 -15.35
N PRO A 247 -4.65 -34.74 -15.29
CA PRO A 247 -5.19 -35.58 -16.35
C PRO A 247 -5.13 -34.90 -17.72
N ALA A 248 -4.81 -35.66 -18.78
CA ALA A 248 -4.67 -35.13 -20.13
C ALA A 248 -5.96 -34.47 -20.67
N SER A 249 -7.13 -34.97 -20.26
CA SER A 249 -8.44 -34.36 -20.55
C SER A 249 -8.54 -32.93 -20.04
N ASP A 250 -8.07 -32.70 -18.81
CA ASP A 250 -8.22 -31.43 -18.11
C ASP A 250 -7.27 -30.38 -18.68
N VAL A 251 -6.06 -30.82 -19.07
CA VAL A 251 -5.10 -29.97 -19.79
C VAL A 251 -5.71 -29.48 -21.11
N LEU A 252 -6.36 -30.37 -21.86
CA LEU A 252 -7.01 -30.02 -23.13
C LEU A 252 -8.17 -29.04 -22.93
N ILE A 253 -9.00 -29.23 -21.89
CA ILE A 253 -10.10 -28.33 -21.56
C ILE A 253 -9.57 -26.93 -21.21
N ARG A 254 -8.54 -26.84 -20.34
CA ARG A 254 -7.95 -25.55 -19.97
C ARG A 254 -7.26 -24.85 -21.14
N ALA A 255 -6.57 -25.59 -21.98
CA ALA A 255 -5.94 -25.03 -23.17
C ALA A 255 -6.98 -24.40 -24.12
N LYS A 256 -8.11 -25.08 -24.33
CA LYS A 256 -9.24 -24.53 -25.11
C LYS A 256 -9.78 -23.24 -24.50
N GLU A 257 -9.92 -23.20 -23.18
CA GLU A 257 -10.42 -22.00 -22.49
C GLU A 257 -9.48 -20.81 -22.62
N VAL A 258 -8.16 -21.02 -22.51
CA VAL A 258 -7.18 -19.94 -22.74
C VAL A 258 -7.21 -19.44 -24.19
N ILE A 259 -7.45 -20.33 -25.17
CA ILE A 259 -7.63 -19.93 -26.58
C ILE A 259 -8.89 -19.07 -26.74
N ASN A 260 -10.01 -19.44 -26.11
CA ASN A 260 -11.24 -18.64 -26.13
C ASN A 260 -11.02 -17.25 -25.52
N ASN A 261 -10.31 -17.19 -24.38
CA ASN A 261 -9.99 -15.93 -23.71
C ASN A 261 -9.07 -15.05 -24.57
N ARG A 262 -8.08 -15.65 -25.25
CA ARG A 262 -7.26 -14.94 -26.24
C ARG A 262 -8.10 -14.34 -27.35
N ASP A 263 -9.01 -15.12 -27.94
CA ASP A 263 -9.81 -14.68 -29.08
C ASP A 263 -10.75 -13.53 -28.67
N THR A 264 -11.32 -13.62 -27.47
CA THR A 264 -12.10 -12.56 -26.83
C THR A 264 -11.25 -11.31 -26.63
N LEU A 265 -10.05 -11.43 -26.05
CA LEU A 265 -9.13 -10.29 -25.84
C LEU A 265 -8.75 -9.60 -27.16
N VAL A 266 -8.43 -10.37 -28.21
CA VAL A 266 -8.14 -9.83 -29.55
C VAL A 266 -9.33 -9.03 -30.09
N LYS A 267 -10.54 -9.59 -29.97
CA LYS A 267 -11.77 -8.95 -30.44
C LYS A 267 -12.04 -7.63 -29.71
N LEU A 268 -11.85 -7.61 -28.38
CA LEU A 268 -12.05 -6.41 -27.57
C LEU A 268 -11.00 -5.34 -27.86
N LEU A 269 -9.72 -5.71 -27.95
CA LEU A 269 -8.64 -4.79 -28.33
C LEU A 269 -8.86 -4.22 -29.73
N ALA A 270 -9.23 -5.04 -30.71
CA ALA A 270 -9.55 -4.58 -32.06
C ALA A 270 -10.71 -3.56 -32.05
N LYS A 271 -11.77 -3.83 -31.28
CA LYS A 271 -12.92 -2.92 -31.13
C LYS A 271 -12.51 -1.52 -30.62
N HIS A 272 -11.67 -1.46 -29.59
CA HIS A 272 -11.31 -0.19 -28.94
C HIS A 272 -10.15 0.56 -29.59
N THR A 273 -9.25 -0.17 -30.27
CA THR A 273 -8.13 0.43 -31.01
C THR A 273 -8.49 0.83 -32.43
N GLY A 274 -9.55 0.25 -33.01
CA GLY A 274 -9.94 0.47 -34.40
C GLY A 274 -9.11 -0.33 -35.42
N ASN A 275 -8.21 -1.20 -34.95
CA ASN A 275 -7.42 -2.09 -35.80
C ASN A 275 -8.20 -3.34 -36.20
N SER A 276 -7.77 -4.01 -37.27
CA SER A 276 -8.32 -5.31 -37.65
C SER A 276 -7.95 -6.39 -36.60
N MET A 277 -8.83 -7.39 -36.43
CA MET A 277 -8.55 -8.53 -35.55
C MET A 277 -7.29 -9.30 -35.97
N GLU A 278 -7.00 -9.38 -37.27
CA GLU A 278 -5.80 -10.04 -37.80
C GLU A 278 -4.52 -9.30 -37.41
N THR A 279 -4.52 -7.97 -37.52
CA THR A 279 -3.40 -7.11 -37.12
C THR A 279 -3.09 -7.29 -35.63
N VAL A 280 -4.12 -7.20 -34.78
CA VAL A 280 -3.98 -7.36 -33.32
C VAL A 280 -3.51 -8.78 -32.99
N SER A 281 -4.12 -9.81 -33.57
CA SER A 281 -3.73 -11.21 -33.36
C SER A 281 -2.28 -11.49 -33.75
N LYS A 282 -1.82 -10.93 -34.88
CA LYS A 282 -0.43 -11.08 -35.35
C LYS A 282 0.57 -10.42 -34.40
N LEU A 283 0.29 -9.19 -33.96
CA LEU A 283 1.17 -8.45 -33.05
C LEU A 283 1.19 -9.09 -31.65
N MET A 284 0.05 -9.58 -31.17
CA MET A 284 -0.10 -10.18 -29.84
C MET A 284 0.55 -11.57 -29.72
N ARG A 285 1.01 -12.20 -30.82
CA ARG A 285 1.72 -13.51 -30.79
C ARG A 285 2.97 -13.47 -29.90
N ARG A 286 3.59 -12.30 -29.76
CA ARG A 286 4.72 -12.04 -28.87
C ARG A 286 4.42 -10.79 -28.04
N PRO A 287 5.14 -10.58 -26.93
CA PRO A 287 5.05 -9.33 -26.18
C PRO A 287 5.33 -8.14 -27.11
N PHE A 288 4.33 -7.29 -27.32
CA PHE A 288 4.44 -6.09 -28.15
C PHE A 288 4.37 -4.85 -27.27
N TYR A 289 5.53 -4.26 -27.01
CA TYR A 289 5.69 -3.06 -26.21
C TYR A 289 5.44 -1.80 -27.04
N MET A 290 4.69 -0.87 -26.45
CA MET A 290 4.34 0.41 -27.02
C MET A 290 4.73 1.51 -26.04
N ASP A 291 5.60 2.40 -26.49
CA ASP A 291 5.80 3.69 -25.83
C ASP A 291 4.57 4.58 -26.06
N SER A 292 4.44 5.67 -25.31
CA SER A 292 3.28 6.58 -25.38
C SER A 292 2.87 6.99 -26.80
N ILE A 293 3.84 7.35 -27.66
CA ILE A 293 3.60 7.71 -29.07
C ILE A 293 3.04 6.52 -29.87
N LYS A 294 3.67 5.35 -29.76
CA LYS A 294 3.20 4.13 -30.43
C LYS A 294 1.83 3.68 -29.93
N ALA A 295 1.56 3.84 -28.63
CA ALA A 295 0.27 3.52 -28.05
C ALA A 295 -0.83 4.42 -28.61
N GLN A 296 -0.51 5.70 -28.88
CA GLN A 296 -1.42 6.64 -29.53
C GLN A 296 -1.66 6.27 -31.00
N GLU A 297 -0.60 6.00 -31.76
CA GLU A 297 -0.68 5.56 -33.16
C GLU A 297 -1.45 4.24 -33.31
N PHE A 298 -1.25 3.30 -32.37
CA PHE A 298 -1.96 2.03 -32.34
C PHE A 298 -3.42 2.20 -31.90
N GLY A 299 -3.81 3.33 -31.31
CA GLY A 299 -5.18 3.62 -30.87
C GLY A 299 -5.54 3.10 -29.48
N VAL A 300 -4.56 2.69 -28.66
CA VAL A 300 -4.77 2.35 -27.24
C VAL A 300 -5.18 3.58 -26.44
N ILE A 301 -4.58 4.72 -26.77
CA ILE A 301 -4.77 5.99 -26.07
C ILE A 301 -5.09 7.09 -27.08
N ASP A 302 -5.65 8.19 -26.60
CA ASP A 302 -5.99 9.34 -27.44
C ASP A 302 -5.00 10.49 -27.26
N LYS A 303 -4.53 10.73 -26.03
CA LYS A 303 -3.67 11.87 -25.69
C LYS A 303 -2.53 11.47 -24.75
N ILE A 304 -1.39 12.13 -24.89
CA ILE A 304 -0.24 12.00 -24.00
C ILE A 304 -0.26 13.18 -23.02
N LEU A 305 -0.16 12.92 -21.72
CA LEU A 305 -0.20 13.96 -20.68
C LEU A 305 1.21 14.27 -20.18
N TRP A 306 1.62 15.54 -20.21
CA TRP A 306 2.84 16.03 -19.56
C TRP A 306 2.57 17.27 -18.70
N ARG A 307 3.43 17.49 -17.70
CA ARG A 307 3.34 18.65 -16.80
C ARG A 307 3.38 19.95 -17.62
N GLY A 308 2.40 20.83 -17.42
CA GLY A 308 2.22 22.06 -18.22
C GLY A 308 1.18 21.96 -19.34
N GLN A 309 0.61 20.78 -19.58
CA GLN A 309 -0.57 20.57 -20.44
C GLN A 309 -1.84 20.24 -19.63
N GLU A 310 -1.96 20.77 -18.41
CA GLU A 310 -3.12 20.57 -17.52
C GLU A 310 -4.44 20.96 -18.18
N LYS A 311 -4.41 21.89 -19.14
CA LYS A 311 -5.55 22.26 -19.99
C LYS A 311 -6.21 21.06 -20.70
N ILE A 312 -5.44 20.01 -21.00
CA ILE A 312 -5.94 18.80 -21.67
C ILE A 312 -6.84 17.96 -20.74
N MET A 313 -6.59 18.00 -19.42
CA MET A 313 -7.47 17.43 -18.40
C MET A 313 -8.52 18.45 -17.91
N ALA A 314 -8.23 19.76 -17.97
CA ALA A 314 -9.14 20.83 -17.54
C ALA A 314 -10.40 20.99 -18.44
N ASP A 315 -10.46 20.30 -19.58
CA ASP A 315 -11.73 20.08 -20.30
C ASP A 315 -12.71 19.17 -19.50
N ALA A 316 -12.25 18.52 -18.43
CA ALA A 316 -13.10 18.01 -17.37
C ALA A 316 -13.44 19.17 -16.42
N LEU A 317 -14.74 19.42 -16.24
CA LEU A 317 -15.26 20.47 -15.36
C LEU A 317 -14.66 20.30 -13.95
N SER A 318 -14.17 21.39 -13.35
CA SER A 318 -13.77 21.33 -11.95
C SER A 318 -14.98 20.92 -11.09
N PRO A 319 -14.81 20.18 -9.99
CA PRO A 319 -15.91 19.79 -9.11
C PRO A 319 -16.81 20.99 -8.73
N GLU A 320 -16.22 22.15 -8.46
CA GLU A 320 -16.95 23.38 -8.13
C GLU A 320 -17.75 23.97 -9.30
N GLU A 321 -17.21 23.92 -10.52
CA GLU A 321 -17.89 24.36 -11.74
C GLU A 321 -19.01 23.39 -12.14
N TRP A 322 -18.83 22.09 -11.88
CA TRP A 322 -19.87 21.09 -12.02
C TRP A 322 -21.01 21.31 -11.01
N ASP A 323 -20.70 21.51 -9.73
CA ASP A 323 -21.70 21.75 -8.68
C ASP A 323 -22.56 22.97 -8.99
N LYS A 324 -21.92 24.06 -9.46
CA LYS A 324 -22.61 25.27 -9.95
C LYS A 324 -23.52 24.97 -11.14
N ARG A 325 -23.09 24.13 -12.08
CA ARG A 325 -23.86 23.76 -13.29
C ARG A 325 -24.98 22.76 -13.00
N ALA A 326 -24.81 21.93 -11.98
CA ALA A 326 -25.79 20.97 -11.46
C ALA A 326 -26.81 21.61 -10.51
N GLY A 327 -26.66 22.91 -10.18
CA GLY A 327 -27.56 23.66 -9.31
C GLY A 327 -27.40 23.31 -7.83
N ILE A 328 -26.31 22.64 -7.45
CA ILE A 328 -25.98 22.30 -6.07
C ILE A 328 -25.32 23.54 -5.46
N LYS A 329 -26.02 24.21 -4.53
CA LYS A 329 -25.44 25.31 -3.77
C LYS A 329 -24.40 24.72 -2.82
N VAL A 330 -23.13 25.03 -3.06
CA VAL A 330 -22.06 24.87 -2.06
C VAL A 330 -22.54 25.65 -0.83
N VAL A 331 -22.76 24.96 0.28
CA VAL A 331 -23.03 25.61 1.56
C VAL A 331 -21.68 26.11 2.03
N ASP A 332 -21.38 27.37 1.69
CA ASP A 332 -20.23 28.07 2.26
C ASP A 332 -20.34 28.01 3.78
N GLY A 333 -19.23 27.60 4.40
CA GLY A 333 -19.16 27.10 5.77
C GLY A 333 -19.84 27.97 6.84
N MET A 334 -20.40 27.26 7.82
CA MET A 334 -20.68 27.72 9.18
C MET A 334 -19.81 26.90 10.14
#